data_AF-A2EJH5-F1
#
_entry.id   AF-A2EJH5-F1
#
_cell.length_a   1.000
_cell.length_b   1.000
_cell.length_c   1.000
_cell.angle_alpha   90.00
_cell.angle_beta   90.00
_cell.angle_gamma   90.00
#
_symmetry.space_group_name_H-M   'P 1'
#
loop_
_entity.id
_entity.type
_entity.pdbx_description
1 polymer ?
#
loop_
_entity_poly.entity_id
_entity_poly.type
_entity_poly.pdbx_seq_one_letter_code
_entity_poly.pdbx_strand_id
1 'polypeptide(L)'
;MSDQDSNQSKYSKLRSVYKYYIDSYDALYQLKTEKEEDLNSIYKMIKTNLIDSKKRLPQIIIKDILGIVPYNNRYTKSYLYLAKLVSDDYQIKEVCNVEYVSNFLFYKEYGIKLDKSVNFEKIKSENLDILKENTIYKAIMNNDLEVFISFTEREGFAVNQTLRSSLYPYSYYGYSLLELCCLFQVLKGAPVCTFI
;
A
#
# COMPACT_ATOMS: atom_id res chain seq x y z
N MET A 1 -35.36 -10.53 27.65
CA MET A 1 -33.94 -10.23 27.95
C MET A 1 -33.14 -10.84 26.83
N SER A 2 -32.55 -9.98 25.99
CA SER A 2 -32.32 -10.23 24.56
C SER A 2 -31.07 -11.06 24.27
N ASP A 3 -31.14 -11.88 23.22
CA ASP A 3 -30.05 -12.67 22.61
C ASP A 3 -28.81 -11.85 22.15
N GLN A 4 -28.78 -10.54 22.40
CA GLN A 4 -27.67 -9.65 22.05
C GLN A 4 -26.45 -9.82 22.97
N ASP A 5 -26.64 -10.12 24.27
CA ASP A 5 -25.52 -10.32 25.21
C ASP A 5 -24.71 -11.60 24.91
N SER A 6 -25.38 -12.62 24.37
CA SER A 6 -24.77 -13.91 24.02
C SER A 6 -23.76 -13.79 22.87
N ASN A 7 -24.08 -13.04 21.82
CA ASN A 7 -23.23 -12.90 20.63
C ASN A 7 -22.01 -11.98 20.86
N GLN A 8 -22.16 -10.92 21.66
CA GLN A 8 -21.06 -10.03 22.00
C GLN A 8 -19.97 -10.74 22.84
N SER A 9 -20.38 -11.71 23.67
CA SER A 9 -19.46 -12.55 24.44
C SER A 9 -18.63 -13.51 23.55
N LYS A 10 -19.22 -14.08 22.49
CA LYS A 10 -18.54 -14.99 21.56
C LYS A 10 -17.55 -14.26 20.66
N TYR A 11 -17.94 -13.10 20.13
CA TYR A 11 -17.05 -12.26 19.33
C TYR A 11 -15.83 -11.81 20.14
N SER A 12 -16.04 -11.32 21.36
CA SER A 12 -14.94 -10.87 22.23
C SER A 12 -13.94 -11.98 22.56
N LYS A 13 -14.45 -13.21 22.78
CA LYS A 13 -13.61 -14.41 22.97
C LYS A 13 -12.82 -14.79 21.71
N LEU A 14 -13.45 -14.78 20.54
CA LEU A 14 -12.73 -15.06 19.29
C LEU A 14 -11.66 -13.99 19.00
N ARG A 15 -12.01 -12.72 19.19
CA ARG A 15 -11.09 -11.59 19.01
C ARG A 15 -9.89 -11.68 19.95
N SER A 16 -10.08 -12.09 21.21
CA SER A 16 -8.96 -12.27 22.13
C SER A 16 -8.05 -13.43 21.74
N VAL A 17 -8.62 -14.56 21.29
CA VAL A 17 -7.85 -15.72 20.78
C VAL A 17 -7.01 -15.35 19.56
N TYR A 18 -7.56 -14.55 18.64
CA TYR A 18 -6.87 -14.11 17.41
C TYR A 18 -6.20 -12.75 17.53
N LYS A 19 -6.06 -12.21 18.75
CA LYS A 19 -5.51 -10.87 18.98
C LYS A 19 -4.14 -10.67 18.32
N TYR A 20 -3.26 -11.64 18.42
CA TYR A 20 -1.94 -11.60 17.79
C TYR A 20 -2.01 -11.41 16.26
N TYR A 21 -2.99 -12.02 15.60
CA TYR A 21 -3.18 -11.93 14.15
C TYR A 21 -3.74 -10.55 13.80
N ILE A 22 -4.79 -10.14 14.51
CA ILE A 22 -5.46 -8.85 14.30
C ILE A 22 -4.46 -7.71 14.51
N ASP A 23 -3.77 -7.68 15.65
CA ASP A 23 -2.81 -6.62 15.97
C ASP A 23 -1.66 -6.56 14.92
N SER A 24 -1.23 -7.72 14.39
CA SER A 24 -0.17 -7.77 13.37
C SER A 24 -0.61 -7.17 12.03
N TYR A 25 -1.82 -7.50 11.56
CA TYR A 25 -2.34 -6.93 10.31
C TYR A 25 -2.80 -5.48 10.51
N ASP A 26 -3.34 -5.12 11.67
CA ASP A 26 -3.68 -3.74 12.00
C ASP A 26 -2.43 -2.84 11.88
N ALA A 27 -1.27 -3.29 12.38
CA ALA A 27 -0.02 -2.54 12.21
C ALA A 27 0.43 -2.42 10.75
N LEU A 28 0.24 -3.47 9.93
CA LEU A 28 0.56 -3.43 8.50
C LEU A 28 -0.36 -2.46 7.73
N TYR A 29 -1.66 -2.53 7.96
CA TYR A 29 -2.65 -1.68 7.29
C TYR A 29 -2.61 -0.22 7.76
N GLN A 30 -2.20 0.03 9.01
CA GLN A 30 -2.09 1.37 9.58
C GLN A 30 -0.68 1.97 9.46
N LEU A 31 0.25 1.30 8.77
CA LEU A 31 1.62 1.76 8.58
C LEU A 31 1.64 3.16 7.93
N LYS A 32 2.32 4.08 8.61
CA LYS A 32 2.48 5.49 8.19
C LYS A 32 3.89 6.02 8.41
N THR A 33 4.89 5.14 8.34
CA THR A 33 6.29 5.46 8.65
C THR A 33 7.22 4.87 7.59
N GLU A 34 8.31 5.58 7.32
CA GLU A 34 9.44 5.13 6.51
C GLU A 34 10.69 4.93 7.36
N LYS A 35 10.61 5.14 8.68
CA LYS A 35 11.74 4.99 9.59
C LYS A 35 12.06 3.51 9.77
N GLU A 36 13.30 3.14 9.50
CA GLU A 36 13.74 1.76 9.57
C GLU A 36 13.52 1.12 10.94
N GLU A 37 13.72 1.86 12.03
CA GLU A 37 13.49 1.38 13.40
C GLU A 37 12.03 0.94 13.65
N ASP A 38 11.07 1.74 13.16
CA ASP A 38 9.65 1.43 13.26
C ASP A 38 9.31 0.20 12.41
N LEU A 39 9.85 0.13 11.19
CA LEU A 39 9.64 -0.99 10.28
C LEU A 39 10.22 -2.29 10.84
N ASN A 40 11.41 -2.23 11.43
CA ASN A 40 12.04 -3.37 12.10
C ASN A 40 11.21 -3.85 13.30
N SER A 41 10.51 -2.94 13.98
CA SER A 41 9.59 -3.29 15.07
C SER A 41 8.34 -4.01 14.55
N ILE A 42 7.75 -3.52 13.46
CA ILE A 42 6.63 -4.19 12.77
C ILE A 42 7.06 -5.58 12.27
N TYR A 43 8.25 -5.67 11.67
CA TYR A 43 8.80 -6.93 11.19
C TYR A 43 8.97 -7.96 12.31
N LYS A 44 9.58 -7.58 13.45
CA LYS A 44 9.73 -8.46 14.62
C LYS A 44 8.38 -8.99 15.11
N MET A 45 7.35 -8.15 15.10
CA MET A 45 6.00 -8.55 15.49
C MET A 45 5.42 -9.57 14.51
N ILE A 46 5.51 -9.35 13.21
CA ILE A 46 5.08 -10.28 12.16
C ILE A 46 5.81 -11.61 12.28
N LYS A 47 7.13 -11.56 12.41
CA LYS A 47 8.02 -12.70 12.56
C LYS A 47 7.58 -13.60 13.71
N THR A 48 7.49 -13.03 14.90
CA THR A 48 7.14 -13.76 16.13
C THR A 48 5.69 -14.26 16.10
N ASN A 49 4.74 -13.40 15.74
CA ASN A 49 3.32 -13.70 15.87
C ASN A 49 2.78 -14.60 14.76
N LEU A 50 3.28 -14.45 13.53
CA LEU A 50 2.70 -15.09 12.35
C LEU A 50 3.57 -16.20 11.78
N ILE A 51 4.90 -16.03 11.74
CA ILE A 51 5.80 -16.96 11.06
C ILE A 51 6.38 -18.00 12.03
N ASP A 52 7.08 -17.57 13.08
CA ASP A 52 7.77 -18.46 14.03
C ASP A 52 6.79 -19.29 14.86
N SER A 53 5.58 -18.76 15.07
CA SER A 53 4.46 -19.50 15.67
C SER A 53 3.89 -20.60 14.75
N LYS A 54 4.44 -20.77 13.54
CA LYS A 54 4.04 -21.72 12.47
C LYS A 54 2.60 -21.58 12.01
N LYS A 55 2.01 -20.39 12.16
CA LYS A 55 0.61 -20.12 11.79
C LYS A 55 0.46 -19.70 10.33
N ARG A 56 1.49 -19.09 9.74
CA ARG A 56 1.51 -18.63 8.35
C ARG A 56 2.87 -18.90 7.71
N LEU A 57 2.86 -19.24 6.43
CA LEU A 57 4.08 -19.41 5.65
C LEU A 57 4.66 -18.04 5.27
N PRO A 58 6.00 -17.87 5.26
CA PRO A 58 6.65 -16.62 4.85
C PRO A 58 6.20 -16.11 3.48
N GLN A 59 5.98 -17.01 2.51
CA GLN A 59 5.48 -16.67 1.18
C GLN A 59 4.12 -15.98 1.22
N ILE A 60 3.23 -16.43 2.11
CA ILE A 60 1.90 -15.83 2.29
C ILE A 60 2.03 -14.45 2.91
N ILE A 61 2.94 -14.26 3.86
CA ILE A 61 3.20 -12.95 4.48
C ILE A 61 3.76 -11.96 3.45
N ILE A 62 4.73 -12.37 2.62
CA ILE A 62 5.26 -11.53 1.53
C ILE A 62 4.12 -11.13 0.58
N LYS A 63 3.28 -12.11 0.19
CA LYS A 63 2.13 -11.84 -0.67
C LYS A 63 1.18 -10.83 -0.05
N ASP A 64 0.84 -11.00 1.23
CA ASP A 64 -0.09 -10.12 1.92
C ASP A 64 0.46 -8.70 2.08
N ILE A 65 1.75 -8.56 2.46
CA ILE A 65 2.43 -7.25 2.55
C ILE A 65 2.40 -6.54 1.20
N LEU A 66 2.78 -7.24 0.12
CA LEU A 66 2.80 -6.67 -1.22
C LEU A 66 1.39 -6.40 -1.77
N GLY A 67 0.37 -7.12 -1.30
CA GLY A 67 -1.03 -6.88 -1.62
C GLY A 67 -1.58 -5.57 -1.04
N ILE A 68 -0.96 -5.00 -0.02
CA ILE A 68 -1.37 -3.72 0.58
C ILE A 68 -0.91 -2.53 -0.27
N VAL A 69 0.19 -2.69 -1.01
CA VAL A 69 0.85 -1.59 -1.76
C VAL A 69 -0.13 -0.79 -2.64
N PRO A 70 -1.02 -1.39 -3.45
CA PRO A 70 -1.93 -0.60 -4.30
C PRO A 70 -2.90 0.31 -3.53
N TYR A 71 -3.16 -0.01 -2.25
CA TYR A 71 -4.12 0.69 -1.40
C TYR A 71 -3.47 1.72 -0.47
N ASN A 72 -2.17 1.56 -0.17
CA ASN A 72 -1.41 2.49 0.66
C ASN A 72 -0.06 2.83 0.01
N ASN A 73 -0.09 3.20 -1.26
CA ASN A 73 1.10 3.35 -2.10
C ASN A 73 2.01 4.52 -1.68
N ARG A 74 1.55 5.44 -0.83
CA ARG A 74 2.40 6.47 -0.19
C ARG A 74 3.61 5.84 0.51
N TYR A 75 3.40 4.72 1.20
CA TYR A 75 4.44 4.01 1.95
C TYR A 75 4.95 2.77 1.22
N THR A 76 4.91 2.77 -0.12
CA THR A 76 5.36 1.64 -0.93
C THR A 76 6.75 1.16 -0.52
N LYS A 77 7.72 2.06 -0.34
CA LYS A 77 9.09 1.72 0.04
C LYS A 77 9.13 0.91 1.34
N SER A 78 8.34 1.31 2.33
CA SER A 78 8.22 0.60 3.61
C SER A 78 7.70 -0.81 3.44
N TYR A 79 6.67 -1.02 2.60
CA TYR A 79 6.12 -2.34 2.33
C TYR A 79 7.10 -3.23 1.55
N LEU A 80 7.80 -2.66 0.55
CA LEU A 80 8.85 -3.37 -0.19
C LEU A 80 9.98 -3.80 0.75
N TYR A 81 10.40 -2.91 1.66
CA TYR A 81 11.40 -3.21 2.68
C TYR A 81 10.97 -4.33 3.63
N LEU A 82 9.74 -4.29 4.15
CA LEU A 82 9.20 -5.36 4.99
C LEU A 82 9.14 -6.70 4.26
N ALA A 83 8.70 -6.71 2.99
CA ALA A 83 8.69 -7.91 2.17
C ALA A 83 10.13 -8.44 1.92
N LYS A 84 11.10 -7.54 1.74
CA LYS A 84 12.52 -7.88 1.56
C LYS A 84 13.11 -8.53 2.81
N LEU A 85 12.83 -7.98 4.00
CA LEU A 85 13.24 -8.58 5.27
C LEU A 85 12.74 -10.03 5.41
N VAL A 86 11.46 -10.27 5.13
CA VAL A 86 10.90 -11.63 5.17
C VAL A 86 11.55 -12.53 4.11
N SER A 87 11.76 -12.01 2.90
CA SER A 87 12.40 -12.75 1.81
C SER A 87 13.83 -13.17 2.15
N ASP A 88 14.61 -12.29 2.78
CA ASP A 88 16.00 -12.56 3.14
C ASP A 88 16.12 -13.53 4.31
N ASP A 89 15.42 -13.26 5.42
CA ASP A 89 15.50 -14.07 6.64
C ASP A 89 15.09 -15.53 6.40
N TYR A 90 14.09 -15.73 5.55
CA TYR A 90 13.54 -17.06 5.23
C TYR A 90 14.00 -17.58 3.85
N GLN A 91 14.92 -16.88 3.19
CA GLN A 91 15.51 -17.24 1.89
C GLN A 91 14.47 -17.53 0.79
N ILE A 92 13.36 -16.80 0.81
CA ILE A 92 12.27 -16.95 -0.17
C ILE A 92 12.65 -16.24 -1.47
N LYS A 93 12.78 -17.03 -2.54
CA LYS A 93 13.13 -16.52 -3.88
C LYS A 93 11.94 -16.41 -4.83
N GLU A 94 10.82 -17.04 -4.49
CA GLU A 94 9.66 -17.14 -5.37
C GLU A 94 8.37 -17.13 -4.57
N VAL A 95 7.40 -16.32 -5.03
CA VAL A 95 6.06 -16.20 -4.48
C VAL A 95 5.09 -16.09 -5.65
N CYS A 96 4.13 -17.00 -5.73
CA CYS A 96 3.13 -17.01 -6.79
C CYS A 96 1.94 -16.09 -6.46
N ASN A 97 1.29 -15.56 -7.50
CA ASN A 97 0.11 -14.72 -7.40
C ASN A 97 0.34 -13.47 -6.55
N VAL A 98 1.52 -12.84 -6.72
CA VAL A 98 1.80 -11.51 -6.15
C VAL A 98 1.12 -10.47 -7.04
N GLU A 99 0.58 -9.41 -6.41
CA GLU A 99 0.02 -8.28 -7.16
C GLU A 99 1.00 -7.77 -8.21
N TYR A 100 0.51 -7.64 -9.44
CA TYR A 100 1.31 -7.41 -10.64
C TYR A 100 2.24 -6.20 -10.49
N VAL A 101 1.68 -5.09 -10.00
CA VAL A 101 2.41 -3.86 -9.73
C VAL A 101 3.42 -4.03 -8.61
N SER A 102 3.02 -4.62 -7.49
CA SER A 102 3.89 -4.77 -6.33
C SER A 102 5.12 -5.63 -6.68
N ASN A 103 4.93 -6.69 -7.47
CA ASN A 103 6.01 -7.52 -8.00
C ASN A 103 6.97 -6.72 -8.90
N PHE A 104 6.44 -5.84 -9.76
CA PHE A 104 7.27 -4.97 -10.60
C PHE A 104 8.06 -3.94 -9.79
N LEU A 105 7.44 -3.29 -8.80
CA LEU A 105 8.11 -2.32 -7.94
C LEU A 105 9.19 -2.99 -7.10
N PHE A 106 8.92 -4.19 -6.57
CA PHE A 106 9.91 -4.99 -5.86
C PHE A 106 11.09 -5.38 -6.75
N TYR A 107 10.83 -5.80 -7.99
CA TYR A 107 11.86 -6.08 -8.98
C TYR A 107 12.69 -4.84 -9.34
N LYS A 108 12.04 -3.68 -9.51
CA LYS A 108 12.72 -2.43 -9.82
C LYS A 108 13.65 -1.98 -8.69
N GLU A 109 13.23 -2.16 -7.44
CA GLU A 109 13.99 -1.74 -6.26
C GLU A 109 15.16 -2.70 -5.96
N TYR A 110 14.92 -4.01 -6.00
CA TYR A 110 15.87 -5.02 -5.51
C TYR A 110 16.43 -5.97 -6.58
N GLY A 111 15.95 -5.90 -7.82
CA GLY A 111 16.34 -6.80 -8.91
C GLY A 111 15.79 -8.22 -8.77
N ILE A 112 14.88 -8.48 -7.83
CA ILE A 112 14.33 -9.80 -7.53
C ILE A 112 12.92 -9.91 -8.11
N LYS A 113 12.71 -10.88 -8.99
CA LYS A 113 11.39 -11.20 -9.53
C LYS A 113 10.75 -12.32 -8.70
N LEU A 114 9.84 -11.95 -7.79
CA LEU A 114 9.19 -12.91 -6.88
C LEU A 114 8.21 -13.81 -7.63
N ASP A 115 7.30 -13.23 -8.41
CA ASP A 115 6.43 -14.01 -9.28
C ASP A 115 7.01 -14.06 -10.69
N LYS A 116 7.52 -15.22 -11.08
CA LYS A 116 8.17 -15.42 -12.39
C LYS A 116 7.17 -15.49 -13.54
N SER A 117 5.91 -15.84 -13.27
CA SER A 117 4.86 -15.98 -14.29
C SER A 117 4.46 -14.64 -14.92
N VAL A 118 4.76 -13.55 -14.20
CA VAL A 118 4.37 -12.19 -14.58
C VAL A 118 5.27 -11.63 -15.68
N ASN A 119 4.72 -11.19 -16.81
CA ASN A 119 5.45 -10.44 -17.84
C ASN A 119 5.32 -8.92 -17.61
N PHE A 120 6.41 -8.26 -17.22
CA PHE A 120 6.46 -6.82 -16.96
C PHE A 120 6.37 -5.93 -18.21
N GLU A 121 6.39 -6.48 -19.43
CA GLU A 121 6.26 -5.70 -20.66
C GLU A 121 4.97 -4.87 -20.70
N LYS A 122 3.87 -5.34 -20.09
CA LYS A 122 2.62 -4.57 -20.03
C LYS A 122 2.76 -3.29 -19.19
N ILE A 123 3.66 -3.25 -18.20
CA ILE A 123 3.89 -2.03 -17.39
C ILE A 123 4.65 -0.98 -18.18
N LYS A 124 5.54 -1.39 -19.08
CA LYS A 124 6.28 -0.44 -19.93
C LYS A 124 5.35 0.36 -20.85
N SER A 125 4.19 -0.18 -21.20
CA SER A 125 3.15 0.51 -21.98
C SER A 125 2.18 1.34 -21.13
N GLU A 126 2.23 1.24 -19.80
CA GLU A 126 1.33 1.95 -18.89
C GLU A 126 1.88 3.31 -18.49
N ASN A 127 0.97 4.22 -18.13
CA ASN A 127 1.38 5.53 -17.64
C ASN A 127 1.93 5.43 -16.20
N LEU A 128 3.25 5.55 -16.09
CA LEU A 128 4.00 5.59 -14.82
C LEU A 128 4.29 7.03 -14.34
N ASP A 129 3.52 8.04 -14.77
CA ASP A 129 3.71 9.43 -14.38
C ASP A 129 3.70 9.63 -12.86
N ILE A 130 2.98 8.81 -12.12
CA ILE A 130 3.02 8.81 -10.64
C ILE A 130 4.38 8.40 -10.04
N LEU A 131 5.18 7.62 -10.78
CA LEU A 131 6.55 7.30 -10.39
C LEU A 131 7.53 8.41 -10.77
N LYS A 132 7.13 9.36 -11.61
CA LYS A 132 7.95 10.52 -11.96
C LYS A 132 7.88 11.55 -10.84
N GLU A 133 9.04 12.06 -10.47
CA GLU A 133 9.16 13.19 -9.57
C GLU A 133 8.57 14.45 -10.24
N ASN A 134 8.09 15.40 -9.43
CA ASN A 134 7.51 16.67 -9.90
C ASN A 134 6.26 16.51 -10.79
N THR A 135 5.35 15.60 -10.43
CA THR A 135 4.00 15.55 -11.01
C THR A 135 2.95 15.99 -10.00
N ILE A 136 1.82 16.50 -10.49
CA ILE A 136 0.68 16.86 -9.63
C ILE A 136 0.21 15.67 -8.79
N TYR A 137 0.27 14.45 -9.33
CA TYR A 137 -0.08 13.23 -8.63
C TYR A 137 0.86 12.93 -7.45
N LYS A 138 2.16 13.19 -7.63
CA LYS A 138 3.15 13.07 -6.55
C LYS A 138 2.91 14.12 -5.46
N ALA A 139 2.56 15.35 -5.85
CA ALA A 139 2.20 16.41 -4.93
C ALA A 139 0.96 16.04 -4.09
N ILE A 140 -0.09 15.51 -4.73
CA ILE A 140 -1.29 15.01 -4.03
C ILE A 140 -0.92 13.89 -3.05
N MET A 141 -0.20 12.85 -3.49
CA MET A 141 0.18 11.71 -2.65
C MET A 141 0.98 12.13 -1.40
N ASN A 142 1.87 13.11 -1.56
CA ASN A 142 2.72 13.61 -0.48
C ASN A 142 2.07 14.72 0.36
N ASN A 143 0.87 15.17 -0.02
CA ASN A 143 0.20 16.34 0.57
C ASN A 143 1.05 17.62 0.47
N ASP A 144 1.72 17.81 -0.67
CA ASP A 144 2.52 19.00 -0.96
C ASP A 144 1.64 20.07 -1.61
N LEU A 145 1.09 20.95 -0.77
CA LEU A 145 0.12 21.96 -1.18
C LEU A 145 0.74 23.04 -2.06
N GLU A 146 2.00 23.43 -1.80
CA GLU A 146 2.68 24.47 -2.56
C GLU A 146 2.89 24.01 -4.01
N VAL A 147 3.42 22.80 -4.19
CA VAL A 147 3.62 22.22 -5.52
C VAL A 147 2.27 22.00 -6.20
N PHE A 148 1.26 21.51 -5.48
CA PHE A 148 -0.09 21.32 -6.04
C PHE A 148 -0.69 22.64 -6.57
N ILE A 149 -0.67 23.72 -5.78
CA ILE A 149 -1.18 25.04 -6.19
C ILE A 149 -0.42 25.54 -7.42
N SER A 150 0.90 25.39 -7.44
CA SER A 150 1.73 25.78 -8.59
C SER A 150 1.38 25.05 -9.89
N PHE A 151 0.74 23.87 -9.83
CA PHE A 151 0.23 23.18 -11.01
C PHE A 151 -1.13 23.74 -11.45
N THR A 152 -2.01 24.08 -10.49
CA THR A 152 -3.35 24.58 -10.79
C THR A 152 -3.34 26.00 -11.37
N GLU A 153 -2.33 26.81 -11.05
CA GLU A 153 -2.18 28.18 -11.53
C GLU A 153 -1.53 28.27 -12.93
N ARG A 154 -1.02 27.17 -13.48
CA ARG A 154 -0.40 27.17 -14.82
C ARG A 154 -1.44 27.39 -15.90
N GLU A 155 -1.11 28.23 -16.87
CA GLU A 155 -1.89 28.38 -18.09
C GLU A 155 -2.01 27.02 -18.80
N GLY A 156 -3.24 26.63 -19.14
CA GLY A 156 -3.54 25.33 -19.76
C GLY A 156 -3.75 24.17 -18.78
N PHE A 157 -3.86 24.40 -17.47
CA PHE A 157 -4.21 23.36 -16.51
C PHE A 157 -5.60 22.76 -16.79
N ALA A 158 -5.64 21.44 -17.00
CA ALA A 158 -6.88 20.71 -17.25
C ALA A 158 -7.46 20.15 -15.94
N VAL A 159 -8.47 20.83 -15.38
CA VAL A 159 -9.13 20.43 -14.12
C VAL A 159 -9.73 19.03 -14.17
N ASN A 160 -10.25 18.62 -15.33
CA ASN A 160 -10.88 17.31 -15.54
C ASN A 160 -9.90 16.21 -15.97
N GLN A 161 -8.58 16.42 -15.79
CA GLN A 161 -7.61 15.39 -16.11
C GLN A 161 -7.79 14.17 -15.20
N THR A 162 -7.64 12.98 -15.79
CA THR A 162 -7.76 11.70 -15.09
C THR A 162 -6.45 10.92 -15.16
N LEU A 163 -6.06 10.28 -14.06
CA LEU A 163 -4.94 9.36 -14.01
C LEU A 163 -5.41 7.92 -14.23
N ARG A 164 -4.96 7.30 -15.31
CA ARG A 164 -5.03 5.84 -15.48
C ARG A 164 -3.66 5.25 -15.15
N SER A 165 -3.56 4.58 -14.01
CA SER A 165 -2.32 3.97 -13.55
C SER A 165 -2.60 2.64 -12.88
N SER A 166 -1.93 1.58 -13.33
CA SER A 166 -2.01 0.26 -12.71
C SER A 166 -1.57 0.25 -11.25
N LEU A 167 -0.89 1.31 -10.77
CA LEU A 167 -0.49 1.43 -9.37
C LEU A 167 -1.66 1.53 -8.39
N TYR A 168 -2.86 1.78 -8.89
CA TYR A 168 -4.09 1.80 -8.09
C TYR A 168 -5.02 0.66 -8.49
N PRO A 169 -5.82 0.14 -7.55
CA PRO A 169 -6.89 -0.79 -7.88
C PRO A 169 -7.88 -0.15 -8.87
N TYR A 170 -8.60 -0.94 -9.66
CA TYR A 170 -9.68 -0.46 -10.55
C TYR A 170 -9.32 0.69 -11.51
N SER A 171 -8.06 0.78 -11.93
CA SER A 171 -7.51 1.88 -12.74
C SER A 171 -8.05 2.03 -14.16
N TYR A 172 -8.88 1.09 -14.63
CA TYR A 172 -9.49 1.12 -15.97
C TYR A 172 -10.34 2.37 -16.23
N TYR A 173 -11.08 2.82 -15.21
CA TYR A 173 -11.93 4.02 -15.31
C TYR A 173 -11.13 5.32 -15.21
N GLY A 174 -9.93 5.26 -14.62
CA GLY A 174 -9.12 6.41 -14.26
C GLY A 174 -9.62 7.10 -12.99
N TYR A 175 -8.74 7.85 -12.36
CA TYR A 175 -9.01 8.63 -11.16
C TYR A 175 -8.90 10.13 -11.47
N SER A 176 -9.94 10.89 -11.16
CA SER A 176 -9.89 12.35 -11.13
C SER A 176 -8.96 12.85 -10.02
N LEU A 177 -8.51 14.10 -10.11
CA LEU A 177 -7.70 14.72 -9.06
C LEU A 177 -8.43 14.73 -7.70
N LEU A 178 -9.75 14.95 -7.70
CA LEU A 178 -10.58 14.92 -6.49
C LEU A 178 -10.58 13.53 -5.85
N GLU A 179 -10.78 12.47 -6.64
CA GLU A 179 -10.76 11.09 -6.13
C GLU A 179 -9.39 10.72 -5.57
N LEU A 180 -8.29 11.16 -6.21
CA LEU A 180 -6.94 10.97 -5.69
C LEU A 180 -6.75 11.69 -4.34
N CYS A 181 -7.20 12.94 -4.21
CA CYS A 181 -7.14 13.69 -2.94
C CYS A 181 -7.91 12.96 -1.81
N CYS A 182 -9.08 12.41 -2.12
CA CYS A 182 -9.88 11.63 -1.18
C CYS A 182 -9.16 10.34 -0.76
N LEU A 183 -8.61 9.59 -1.71
CA LEU A 183 -7.92 8.32 -1.46
C LEU A 183 -6.68 8.51 -0.56
N PHE A 184 -5.97 9.63 -0.73
CA PHE A 184 -4.78 9.95 0.06
C PHE A 184 -5.03 10.63 1.40
N GLN A 185 -6.30 10.82 1.80
CA GLN A 185 -6.66 11.49 3.05
C GLN A 185 -6.07 12.90 3.18
N VAL A 186 -5.89 13.61 2.06
CA VAL A 186 -5.43 15.02 1.98
C VAL A 186 -6.45 15.99 2.61
N LEU A 187 -7.66 15.51 2.92
CA LEU A 187 -8.78 16.30 3.46
C LEU A 187 -8.61 16.75 4.92
N LYS A 188 -7.52 16.39 5.62
CA LYS A 188 -7.21 16.95 6.94
C LYS A 188 -6.32 18.20 6.83
N GLY A 189 -6.88 19.29 6.27
CA GLY A 189 -6.27 20.62 6.41
C GLY A 189 -6.20 21.50 5.15
N ALA A 190 -6.63 21.03 3.98
CA ALA A 190 -6.56 21.82 2.76
C ALA A 190 -7.96 22.28 2.29
N PRO A 191 -8.10 23.50 1.75
CA PRO A 191 -9.33 24.00 1.12
C PRO A 191 -9.54 23.35 -0.26
N VAL A 192 -9.43 22.01 -0.35
CA VAL A 192 -9.59 21.28 -1.62
C VAL A 192 -11.03 21.36 -2.12
N CYS A 193 -12.00 21.50 -1.20
CA CYS A 193 -13.40 21.70 -1.55
C CYS A 193 -13.75 23.15 -1.93
N THR A 194 -12.80 24.10 -1.89
CA THR A 194 -13.06 25.50 -2.24
C THR A 194 -12.60 25.86 -3.66
N PHE A 195 -11.81 24.99 -4.30
CA PHE A 195 -11.19 25.23 -5.61
C PHE A 195 -11.56 24.18 -6.68
N ILE A 196 -12.43 23.22 -6.36
CA ILE A 196 -13.02 22.24 -7.30
C ILE A 196 -14.52 22.49 -7.33
#